data_AF-A0A943LV30-F1
#
_entry.id   AF-A0A943LV30-F1
#
_cell.length_a   1.000
_cell.length_b   1.000
_cell.length_c   1.000
_cell.angle_alpha   90.00
_cell.angle_beta   90.00
_cell.angle_gamma   90.00
#
_symmetry.space_group_name_H-M   'P 1'
#
loop_
_entity.id
_entity.type
_entity.pdbx_description
1 polymer ?
#
loop_
_entity_poly.entity_id
_entity_poly.type
_entity_poly.pdbx_seq_one_letter_code
_entity_poly.pdbx_strand_id
1 'polypeptide(L)'
;RVSRGHRFLGHEVEITNADSNEEDLRTVYVIADSKERENMIREQIKAIEAEQGVQVQIEEGLLNEVLNLVEYPTAFMGSFDTKYLDVPEEVLVTSMETHQRYFVVRDLDGKLKPNFISVRNGNAEHLENVIRGNEKVLVARLEDGEFFWREDQKLKIEDLVAKLANVTFHEKIGSLSEHMARAGVIAASLAEQAGLTAEETAAVARAAEIYKFDLLTGMVGEFDELQGIMGEKYALLAGEDAAVATAIREHYLPDSADGALPETKVGAILALADKLDTLLSFFSVGLIPSGSNDPYALRRATQGIVRILDAFGWHIPMDELIDSLYGLSFDSLSYDNQAEV
;
A
#
# COMPACT_ATOMS: atom_id res chain seq x y z
N ARG A 1 -42.83 2.63 -17.61
CA ARG A 1 -41.82 1.55 -17.89
C ARG A 1 -41.58 0.82 -16.58
N VAL A 2 -41.41 -0.50 -16.56
CA VAL A 2 -41.23 -1.25 -15.29
C VAL A 2 -39.74 -1.33 -14.94
N SER A 3 -39.40 -1.05 -13.68
CA SER A 3 -38.09 -1.23 -13.06
C SER A 3 -38.22 -2.14 -11.82
N ARG A 4 -37.11 -2.37 -11.12
CA ARG A 4 -37.06 -3.19 -9.91
C ARG A 4 -36.32 -2.46 -8.81
N GLY A 5 -36.85 -2.56 -7.58
CA GLY A 5 -36.19 -2.05 -6.39
C GLY A 5 -35.14 -2.98 -5.79
N HIS A 6 -34.73 -2.65 -4.57
CA HIS A 6 -33.70 -3.37 -3.82
C HIS A 6 -34.02 -4.86 -3.72
N ARG A 7 -33.00 -5.71 -3.92
CA ARG A 7 -33.14 -7.17 -4.04
C ARG A 7 -33.99 -7.84 -2.96
N PHE A 8 -33.92 -7.36 -1.72
CA PHE A 8 -34.62 -7.96 -0.57
C PHE A 8 -35.77 -7.13 0.00
N LEU A 9 -35.75 -5.81 -0.22
CA LEU A 9 -36.71 -4.88 0.40
C LEU A 9 -37.71 -4.33 -0.61
N GLY A 10 -37.27 -4.19 -1.85
CA GLY A 10 -38.04 -3.64 -2.94
C GLY A 10 -38.92 -4.68 -3.62
N HIS A 11 -39.63 -4.21 -4.63
CA HIS A 11 -40.47 -4.99 -5.53
C HIS A 11 -40.40 -4.32 -6.92
N GLU A 12 -41.15 -4.84 -7.89
CA GLU A 12 -41.27 -4.17 -9.19
C GLU A 12 -41.98 -2.82 -9.03
N VAL A 13 -41.46 -1.78 -9.69
CA VAL A 13 -42.01 -0.43 -9.65
C VAL A 13 -42.23 0.08 -11.06
N GLU A 14 -43.35 0.76 -11.29
CA GLU A 14 -43.58 1.45 -12.54
C GLU A 14 -42.98 2.86 -12.48
N ILE A 15 -42.06 3.14 -13.40
CA ILE A 15 -41.53 4.48 -13.62
C ILE A 15 -42.52 5.24 -14.51
N THR A 16 -43.16 6.25 -13.91
CA THR A 16 -44.24 7.01 -14.55
C THR A 16 -43.70 7.91 -15.66
N ASN A 17 -42.60 8.62 -15.40
CA ASN A 17 -41.88 9.43 -16.38
C ASN A 17 -40.40 9.59 -15.95
N ALA A 18 -39.60 10.29 -16.75
CA ALA A 18 -38.18 10.48 -16.45
C ALA A 18 -37.94 11.27 -15.16
N ASP A 19 -38.78 12.29 -14.89
CA ASP A 19 -38.65 13.17 -13.72
C ASP A 19 -39.07 12.48 -12.42
N SER A 20 -39.92 11.44 -12.50
CA SER A 20 -40.34 10.65 -11.32
C SER A 20 -39.39 9.51 -10.98
N ASN A 21 -38.34 9.27 -11.77
CA ASN A 21 -37.54 8.05 -11.66
C ASN A 21 -36.91 7.85 -10.27
N GLU A 22 -36.30 8.88 -9.71
CA GLU A 22 -35.63 8.79 -8.41
C GLU A 22 -36.63 8.56 -7.27
N GLU A 23 -37.76 9.28 -7.29
CA GLU A 23 -38.79 9.14 -6.26
C GLU A 23 -39.50 7.78 -6.36
N ASP A 24 -39.80 7.32 -7.58
CA ASP A 24 -40.37 5.99 -7.82
C ASP A 24 -39.41 4.90 -7.28
N LEU A 25 -38.11 5.00 -7.55
CA LEU A 25 -37.09 4.06 -7.04
C LEU A 25 -36.93 4.11 -5.52
N ARG A 26 -37.05 5.30 -4.92
CA ARG A 26 -37.00 5.48 -3.46
C ARG A 26 -38.09 4.67 -2.74
N THR A 27 -39.30 4.62 -3.31
CA THR A 27 -40.42 3.84 -2.71
C THR A 27 -40.13 2.34 -2.61
N VAL A 28 -39.18 1.85 -3.41
CA VAL A 28 -38.74 0.45 -3.44
C VAL A 28 -37.29 0.30 -2.97
N TYR A 29 -36.86 1.17 -2.05
CA TYR A 29 -35.59 1.13 -1.33
C TYR A 29 -34.36 1.25 -2.25
N VAL A 30 -34.43 2.08 -3.28
CA VAL A 30 -33.25 2.39 -4.13
C VAL A 30 -33.04 3.89 -4.14
N ILE A 31 -31.92 4.34 -3.60
CA ILE A 31 -31.48 5.74 -3.68
C ILE A 31 -30.57 5.86 -4.90
N ALA A 32 -31.12 6.34 -6.02
CA ALA A 32 -30.40 6.37 -7.29
C ALA A 32 -29.27 7.42 -7.28
N ASP A 33 -29.51 8.59 -6.69
CA ASP A 33 -28.53 9.66 -6.57
C ASP A 33 -27.36 9.23 -5.67
N SER A 34 -26.15 9.25 -6.22
CA SER A 34 -24.94 8.86 -5.50
C SER A 34 -24.55 9.88 -4.43
N LYS A 35 -24.80 11.17 -4.65
CA LYS A 35 -24.50 12.21 -3.67
C LYS A 35 -25.42 12.13 -2.47
N GLU A 36 -26.68 11.78 -2.69
CA GLU A 36 -27.61 11.52 -1.60
C GLU A 36 -27.18 10.31 -0.77
N ARG A 37 -26.85 9.18 -1.41
CA ARG A 37 -26.34 8.00 -0.69
C ARG A 37 -25.07 8.32 0.10
N GLU A 38 -24.14 9.07 -0.48
CA GLU A 38 -22.92 9.50 0.19
C GLU A 38 -23.26 10.31 1.45
N ASN A 39 -24.16 11.30 1.34
CA ASN A 39 -24.60 12.11 2.47
C ASN A 39 -25.27 11.25 3.55
N MET A 40 -26.13 10.31 3.16
CA MET A 40 -26.76 9.37 4.10
C MET A 40 -25.73 8.57 4.90
N ILE A 41 -24.69 8.05 4.24
CA ILE A 41 -23.61 7.30 4.91
C ILE A 41 -22.88 8.22 5.90
N ARG A 42 -22.46 9.41 5.46
CA ARG A 42 -21.73 10.36 6.31
C ARG A 42 -22.55 10.82 7.52
N GLU A 43 -23.84 11.11 7.33
CA GLU A 43 -24.73 11.53 8.42
C GLU A 43 -24.91 10.41 9.45
N GLN A 44 -25.08 9.16 9.00
CA GLN A 44 -25.19 8.02 9.90
C GLN A 44 -23.89 7.75 10.65
N ILE A 45 -22.73 7.83 9.98
CA ILE A 45 -21.41 7.72 10.63
C ILE A 45 -21.27 8.80 11.70
N LYS A 46 -21.60 10.05 11.37
CA LYS A 46 -21.52 11.19 12.30
C LYS A 46 -22.45 11.04 13.51
N ALA A 47 -23.62 10.43 13.33
CA ALA A 47 -24.51 10.11 14.43
C ALA A 47 -23.89 9.06 15.37
N ILE A 48 -23.27 8.01 14.82
CA ILE A 48 -22.54 6.98 15.59
C ILE A 48 -21.36 7.60 16.34
N GLU A 49 -20.56 8.46 15.70
CA GLU A 49 -19.46 9.20 16.34
C GLU A 49 -19.93 9.97 17.57
N ALA A 50 -21.02 10.73 17.43
CA ALA A 50 -21.58 11.54 18.50
C ALA A 50 -22.16 10.70 19.65
N GLU A 51 -22.80 9.57 19.33
CA GLU A 51 -23.38 8.66 20.34
C GLU A 51 -22.30 7.93 21.14
N GLN A 52 -21.22 7.49 20.48
CA GLN A 52 -20.20 6.64 21.07
C GLN A 52 -18.97 7.41 21.58
N GLY A 53 -18.86 8.71 21.25
CA GLY A 53 -17.71 9.54 21.64
C GLY A 53 -16.43 9.12 20.94
N VAL A 54 -16.51 8.80 19.64
CA VAL A 54 -15.41 8.32 18.81
C VAL A 54 -15.28 9.18 17.55
N GLN A 55 -14.19 8.97 16.81
CA GLN A 55 -13.97 9.53 15.48
C GLN A 55 -13.77 8.41 14.46
N VAL A 56 -14.24 8.64 13.25
CA VAL A 56 -14.14 7.69 12.16
C VAL A 56 -13.31 8.33 11.07
N GLN A 57 -12.21 7.68 10.72
CA GLN A 57 -11.38 8.13 9.61
C GLN A 57 -12.06 7.69 8.31
N ILE A 58 -12.63 8.65 7.58
CA ILE A 58 -13.27 8.40 6.29
C ILE A 58 -12.23 8.63 5.20
N GLU A 59 -11.67 7.54 4.66
CA GLU A 59 -10.93 7.58 3.41
C GLU A 59 -11.92 7.71 2.25
N GLU A 60 -11.69 8.69 1.37
CA GLU A 60 -12.66 9.08 0.33
C GLU A 60 -12.78 8.03 -0.79
N GLY A 61 -11.67 7.34 -1.11
CA GLY A 61 -11.67 6.21 -2.03
C GLY A 61 -12.52 5.05 -1.50
N LEU A 62 -12.33 4.66 -0.25
CA LEU A 62 -13.12 3.64 0.43
C LEU A 62 -14.60 4.03 0.51
N LEU A 63 -14.92 5.27 0.87
CA LEU A 63 -16.31 5.73 0.87
C LEU A 63 -16.93 5.62 -0.51
N ASN A 64 -16.20 6.00 -1.56
CA ASN A 64 -16.67 5.87 -2.93
C ASN A 64 -16.86 4.40 -3.34
N GLU A 65 -16.00 3.47 -2.91
CA GLU A 65 -16.21 2.04 -3.13
C GLU A 65 -17.49 1.56 -2.43
N VAL A 66 -17.61 1.80 -1.11
CA VAL A 66 -18.78 1.41 -0.30
C VAL A 66 -20.08 1.98 -0.87
N LEU A 67 -20.07 3.25 -1.27
CA LEU A 67 -21.17 3.94 -1.93
C LEU A 67 -21.68 3.18 -3.16
N ASN A 68 -20.76 2.63 -3.96
CA ASN A 68 -21.09 1.89 -5.18
C ASN A 68 -21.47 0.42 -4.92
N LEU A 69 -21.34 -0.08 -3.68
CA LEU A 69 -21.79 -1.41 -3.27
C LEU A 69 -23.23 -1.44 -2.74
N VAL A 70 -23.79 -0.29 -2.37
CA VAL A 70 -25.08 -0.20 -1.67
C VAL A 70 -26.08 0.70 -2.40
N GLU A 71 -27.31 0.23 -2.53
CA GLU A 71 -28.44 0.99 -3.11
C GLU A 71 -29.27 1.67 -2.02
N TYR A 72 -29.26 1.12 -0.80
CA TYR A 72 -29.92 1.67 0.39
C TYR A 72 -29.00 1.52 1.61
N PRO A 73 -28.22 2.56 1.98
CA PRO A 73 -27.19 2.43 3.00
C PRO A 73 -27.76 2.49 4.42
N THR A 74 -27.40 1.50 5.24
CA THR A 74 -27.49 1.59 6.71
C THR A 74 -26.13 1.31 7.33
N ALA A 75 -25.53 2.32 7.97
CA ALA A 75 -24.27 2.22 8.69
C ALA A 75 -24.48 1.64 10.09
N PHE A 76 -23.51 0.86 10.55
CA PHE A 76 -23.50 0.29 11.90
C PHE A 76 -22.08 0.16 12.43
N MET A 77 -21.95 0.13 13.76
CA MET A 77 -20.68 -0.12 14.42
C MET A 77 -20.60 -1.59 14.87
N GLY A 78 -19.48 -2.23 14.55
CA GLY A 78 -19.10 -3.53 15.09
C GLY A 78 -17.92 -3.42 16.04
N SER A 79 -17.54 -4.54 16.65
CA SER A 79 -16.44 -4.64 17.59
C SER A 79 -15.59 -5.89 17.37
N PHE A 80 -14.36 -5.85 17.84
CA PHE A 80 -13.48 -7.01 17.92
C PHE A 80 -12.74 -7.04 19.25
N ASP A 81 -12.05 -8.14 19.54
CA ASP A 81 -11.35 -8.30 20.82
C ASP A 81 -10.15 -7.34 20.91
N THR A 82 -9.96 -6.70 22.07
CA THR A 82 -8.84 -5.78 22.32
C THR A 82 -7.46 -6.41 22.14
N LYS A 83 -7.33 -7.74 22.23
CA LYS A 83 -6.05 -8.45 22.01
C LYS A 83 -5.43 -8.15 20.65
N TYR A 84 -6.26 -7.85 19.64
CA TYR A 84 -5.75 -7.58 18.29
C TYR A 84 -4.99 -6.26 18.20
N LEU A 85 -5.18 -5.34 19.16
CA LEU A 85 -4.43 -4.09 19.23
C LEU A 85 -2.93 -4.28 19.54
N ASP A 86 -2.49 -5.50 19.87
CA ASP A 86 -1.07 -5.87 19.99
C ASP A 86 -0.41 -6.11 18.61
N VAL A 87 -1.19 -6.24 17.54
CA VAL A 87 -0.73 -6.33 16.15
C VAL A 87 -0.52 -4.91 15.61
N PRO A 88 0.49 -4.67 14.75
CA PRO A 88 0.69 -3.35 14.15
C PRO A 88 -0.58 -2.80 13.53
N GLU A 89 -0.84 -1.52 13.79
CA GLU A 89 -2.05 -0.83 13.37
C GLU A 89 -2.28 -0.95 11.86
N GLU A 90 -1.21 -0.86 11.06
CA GLU A 90 -1.29 -0.95 9.60
C GLU A 90 -1.88 -2.28 9.12
N VAL A 91 -1.59 -3.39 9.82
CA VAL A 91 -2.18 -4.70 9.51
C VAL A 91 -3.68 -4.71 9.81
N LEU A 92 -4.09 -4.11 10.93
CA LEU A 92 -5.49 -4.02 11.34
C LEU A 92 -6.28 -3.12 10.39
N VAL A 93 -5.70 -1.97 10.02
CA VAL A 93 -6.28 -1.01 9.09
C VAL A 93 -6.44 -1.64 7.71
N THR A 94 -5.41 -2.27 7.14
CA THR A 94 -5.51 -2.96 5.84
C THR A 94 -6.56 -4.08 5.86
N SER A 95 -6.62 -4.85 6.95
CA SER A 95 -7.63 -5.89 7.13
C SER A 95 -9.06 -5.34 7.13
N MET A 96 -9.27 -4.14 7.70
CA MET A 96 -10.58 -3.49 7.75
C MET A 96 -10.92 -2.79 6.43
N GLU A 97 -10.05 -1.89 5.96
CA GLU A 97 -10.32 -1.02 4.81
C GLU A 97 -10.25 -1.80 3.50
N THR A 98 -9.10 -2.40 3.19
CA THR A 98 -8.86 -3.07 1.89
C THR A 98 -9.62 -4.38 1.78
N HIS A 99 -9.57 -5.24 2.80
CA HIS A 99 -10.13 -6.59 2.70
C HIS A 99 -11.64 -6.61 2.96
N GLN A 100 -12.14 -5.78 3.89
CA GLN A 100 -13.54 -5.83 4.36
C GLN A 100 -14.38 -4.60 4.03
N ARG A 101 -13.78 -3.51 3.55
CA ARG A 101 -14.45 -2.23 3.26
C ARG A 101 -15.12 -1.63 4.50
N TYR A 102 -14.42 -1.71 5.62
CA TYR A 102 -14.85 -1.15 6.89
C TYR A 102 -14.05 0.11 7.21
N PHE A 103 -14.71 1.12 7.76
CA PHE A 103 -14.06 2.33 8.22
C PHE A 103 -13.48 2.14 9.61
N VAL A 104 -12.28 2.67 9.80
CA VAL A 104 -11.53 2.58 11.05
C VAL A 104 -12.09 3.55 12.08
N VAL A 105 -12.29 3.06 13.30
CA VAL A 105 -12.74 3.86 14.45
C VAL A 105 -11.54 4.20 15.34
N ARG A 106 -11.44 5.48 15.71
CA ARG A 106 -10.43 6.03 16.60
C ARG A 106 -11.08 6.71 17.81
N ASP A 107 -10.34 6.85 18.90
CA ASP A 107 -10.75 7.76 19.97
C ASP A 107 -10.51 9.23 19.57
N LEU A 108 -10.90 10.15 20.46
CA LEU A 108 -10.73 11.59 20.24
C LEU A 108 -9.26 12.04 20.23
N ASP A 109 -8.34 11.19 20.71
CA ASP A 109 -6.89 11.41 20.69
C ASP A 109 -6.23 10.79 19.44
N GLY A 110 -7.02 10.17 18.55
CA GLY A 110 -6.57 9.55 17.29
C GLY A 110 -6.07 8.12 17.42
N LYS A 111 -6.17 7.48 18.60
CA LYS A 111 -5.75 6.08 18.78
C LYS A 111 -6.78 5.11 18.23
N LEU A 112 -6.30 4.05 17.60
CA LEU A 112 -7.16 2.98 17.10
C LEU A 112 -8.01 2.37 18.22
N LYS A 113 -9.31 2.20 17.95
CA LYS A 113 -10.27 1.51 18.83
C LYS A 113 -10.55 0.10 18.30
N PRO A 114 -10.95 -0.85 19.16
CA PRO A 114 -11.31 -2.20 18.75
C PRO A 114 -12.73 -2.24 18.12
N ASN A 115 -12.98 -1.30 17.22
CA ASN A 115 -14.27 -1.01 16.61
C ASN A 115 -14.08 -0.68 15.13
N PHE A 116 -15.12 -0.93 14.35
CA PHE A 116 -15.17 -0.59 12.95
C PHE A 116 -16.57 -0.14 12.57
N ILE A 117 -16.70 0.63 11.49
CA ILE A 117 -17.99 0.91 10.87
C ILE A 117 -18.09 0.18 9.53
N SER A 118 -19.24 -0.42 9.29
CA SER A 118 -19.59 -1.00 8.00
C SER A 118 -20.96 -0.48 7.55
N VAL A 119 -21.22 -0.52 6.25
CA VAL A 119 -22.48 -0.07 5.66
C VAL A 119 -23.12 -1.26 4.96
N ARG A 120 -24.31 -1.65 5.42
CA ARG A 120 -25.08 -2.67 4.72
C ARG A 120 -25.94 -2.07 3.62
N ASN A 121 -26.19 -2.86 2.58
CA ASN A 121 -27.25 -2.61 1.62
C ASN A 121 -28.59 -3.13 2.19
N GLY A 122 -29.35 -2.28 2.86
CA GLY A 122 -30.62 -2.62 3.50
C GLY A 122 -31.00 -1.69 4.64
N ASN A 123 -32.15 -1.93 5.29
CA ASN A 123 -32.77 -1.07 6.32
C ASN A 123 -32.20 -1.33 7.75
N ALA A 124 -33.00 -1.40 8.82
CA ALA A 124 -32.52 -1.79 10.17
C ALA A 124 -32.92 -3.22 10.60
N GLU A 125 -33.71 -3.94 9.79
CA GLU A 125 -34.20 -5.28 10.16
C GLU A 125 -33.05 -6.28 10.31
N HIS A 126 -33.05 -7.04 11.41
CA HIS A 126 -32.02 -8.04 11.74
C HIS A 126 -30.57 -7.51 11.75
N LEU A 127 -30.37 -6.21 12.03
CA LEU A 127 -29.05 -5.57 12.03
C LEU A 127 -28.05 -6.26 12.97
N GLU A 128 -28.49 -6.73 14.14
CA GLU A 128 -27.64 -7.51 15.07
C GLU A 128 -27.08 -8.80 14.45
N ASN A 129 -27.79 -9.44 13.52
CA ASN A 129 -27.28 -10.62 12.81
C ASN A 129 -26.20 -10.22 11.80
N VAL A 130 -26.38 -9.07 11.14
CA VAL A 130 -25.40 -8.53 10.19
C VAL A 130 -24.13 -8.14 10.93
N ILE A 131 -24.24 -7.40 12.04
CA ILE A 131 -23.11 -7.02 12.90
C ILE A 131 -22.29 -8.26 13.28
N ARG A 132 -22.93 -9.28 13.89
CA ARG A 132 -22.24 -10.51 14.29
C ARG A 132 -21.60 -11.27 13.13
N GLY A 133 -22.23 -11.25 11.96
CA GLY A 133 -21.68 -11.82 10.74
C GLY A 133 -20.39 -11.12 10.31
N ASN A 134 -20.43 -9.79 10.24
CA ASN A 134 -19.28 -8.96 9.87
C ASN A 134 -18.15 -9.05 10.90
N GLU A 135 -18.46 -9.05 12.19
CA GLU A 135 -17.48 -9.27 13.27
C GLU A 135 -16.77 -10.61 13.11
N LYS A 136 -17.52 -11.70 12.86
CA LYS A 136 -16.94 -13.03 12.65
C LYS A 136 -16.00 -13.07 11.44
N VAL A 137 -16.38 -12.41 10.34
CA VAL A 137 -15.54 -12.36 9.14
C VAL A 137 -14.27 -11.55 9.40
N LEU A 138 -14.37 -10.41 10.10
CA LEU A 138 -13.22 -9.60 10.47
C LEU A 138 -12.27 -10.38 11.39
N VAL A 139 -12.80 -11.02 12.43
CA VAL A 139 -12.01 -11.79 13.40
C VAL A 139 -11.13 -12.82 12.70
N ALA A 140 -11.66 -13.56 11.71
CA ALA A 140 -10.85 -14.51 10.95
C ALA A 140 -9.67 -13.84 10.23
N ARG A 141 -9.87 -12.64 9.65
CA ARG A 141 -8.80 -11.88 8.99
C ARG A 141 -7.77 -11.33 9.98
N LEU A 142 -8.24 -10.87 11.14
CA LEU A 142 -7.35 -10.40 12.20
C LEU A 142 -6.52 -11.54 12.81
N GLU A 143 -7.06 -12.75 12.89
CA GLU A 143 -6.32 -13.94 13.31
C GLU A 143 -5.21 -14.29 12.32
N ASP A 144 -5.45 -14.18 11.01
CA ASP A 144 -4.42 -14.37 9.99
C ASP A 144 -3.27 -13.36 10.16
N GLY A 145 -3.60 -12.07 10.32
CA GLY A 145 -2.61 -11.02 10.59
C GLY A 145 -1.83 -11.23 11.90
N GLU A 146 -2.53 -11.56 12.99
CA GLU A 146 -1.90 -11.87 14.29
C GLU A 146 -0.95 -13.07 14.18
N PHE A 147 -1.35 -14.10 13.44
CA PHE A 147 -0.54 -15.29 13.22
C PHE A 147 0.77 -14.94 12.51
N PHE A 148 0.70 -14.27 11.36
CA PHE A 148 1.90 -13.89 10.61
C PHE A 148 2.81 -12.94 11.40
N TRP A 149 2.23 -11.96 12.09
CA TRP A 149 2.99 -11.05 12.96
C TRP A 149 3.82 -11.81 14.00
N ARG A 150 3.28 -12.88 14.59
CA ARG A 150 3.97 -13.70 15.60
C ARG A 150 4.97 -14.69 15.00
N GLU A 151 4.65 -15.30 13.87
CA GLU A 151 5.56 -16.26 13.23
C GLU A 151 6.76 -15.56 12.60
N ASP A 152 6.54 -14.42 11.94
CA ASP A 152 7.61 -13.69 11.24
C ASP A 152 8.66 -13.13 12.21
N GLN A 153 8.27 -12.77 13.44
CA GLN A 153 9.20 -12.35 14.49
C GLN A 153 10.24 -13.42 14.90
N LYS A 154 10.02 -14.68 14.52
CA LYS A 154 10.96 -15.78 14.78
C LYS A 154 11.98 -15.95 13.66
N LEU A 155 11.78 -15.27 12.52
CA LEU A 155 12.64 -15.33 11.36
C LEU A 155 13.91 -14.49 11.60
N LYS A 156 14.97 -14.82 10.88
CA LYS A 156 16.21 -14.04 10.86
C LYS A 156 16.34 -13.35 9.50
N ILE A 157 16.67 -12.06 9.53
CA ILE A 157 16.79 -11.25 8.31
C ILE A 157 17.81 -11.88 7.35
N GLU A 158 18.95 -12.37 7.85
CA GLU A 158 19.99 -12.96 7.02
C GLU A 158 19.53 -14.23 6.31
N ASP A 159 18.72 -15.06 6.98
CA ASP A 159 18.17 -16.28 6.40
C ASP A 159 17.15 -15.96 5.30
N LEU A 160 16.43 -14.84 5.42
CA LEU A 160 15.51 -14.35 4.40
C LEU A 160 16.26 -13.75 3.22
N VAL A 161 17.23 -12.87 3.46
CA VAL A 161 18.08 -12.29 2.43
C VAL A 161 18.78 -13.38 1.59
N ALA A 162 19.32 -14.41 2.23
CA ALA A 162 19.96 -15.53 1.53
C ALA A 162 19.00 -16.26 0.56
N LYS A 163 17.70 -16.33 0.90
CA LYS A 163 16.69 -16.97 0.05
C LYS A 163 16.29 -16.12 -1.16
N LEU A 164 16.54 -14.80 -1.16
CA LEU A 164 16.23 -13.92 -2.30
C LEU A 164 17.02 -14.27 -3.57
N ALA A 165 18.12 -15.02 -3.45
CA ALA A 165 18.83 -15.59 -4.60
C ALA A 165 17.96 -16.58 -5.41
N ASN A 166 16.93 -17.17 -4.79
CA ASN A 166 15.99 -18.07 -5.46
C ASN A 166 14.73 -17.36 -5.97
N VAL A 167 14.61 -16.05 -5.75
CA VAL A 167 13.46 -15.26 -6.20
C VAL A 167 13.84 -14.55 -7.49
N THR A 168 13.21 -14.92 -8.59
CA THR A 168 13.44 -14.29 -9.89
C THR A 168 12.96 -12.84 -9.86
N PHE A 169 13.87 -11.89 -10.10
CA PHE A 169 13.51 -10.50 -10.36
C PHE A 169 12.94 -10.37 -11.78
N HIS A 170 13.66 -10.91 -12.76
CA HIS A 170 13.18 -11.08 -14.13
C HIS A 170 14.04 -12.13 -14.85
N GLU A 171 13.43 -12.97 -15.70
CA GLU A 171 14.13 -14.09 -16.37
C GLU A 171 15.39 -13.67 -17.13
N LYS A 172 15.39 -12.48 -17.72
CA LYS A 172 16.53 -11.92 -18.47
C LYS A 172 17.55 -11.14 -17.63
N ILE A 173 17.23 -10.82 -16.37
CA ILE A 173 18.02 -9.91 -15.53
C ILE A 173 18.64 -10.65 -14.32
N GLY A 174 17.94 -11.66 -13.80
CA GLY A 174 18.40 -12.48 -12.68
C GLY A 174 17.44 -12.48 -11.49
N SER A 175 18.01 -12.69 -10.33
CA SER A 175 17.35 -12.80 -9.02
C SER A 175 17.25 -11.46 -8.28
N LEU A 176 16.42 -11.43 -7.24
CA LEU A 176 16.33 -10.28 -6.34
C LEU A 176 17.64 -10.01 -5.58
N SER A 177 18.40 -11.05 -5.24
CA SER A 177 19.72 -10.87 -4.62
C SER A 177 20.69 -10.13 -5.55
N GLU A 178 20.68 -10.46 -6.85
CA GLU A 178 21.51 -9.77 -7.85
C GLU A 178 21.04 -8.32 -8.06
N HIS A 179 19.73 -8.07 -8.08
CA HIS A 179 19.15 -6.73 -8.08
C HIS A 179 19.60 -5.90 -6.87
N MET A 180 19.52 -6.47 -5.66
CA MET A 180 19.99 -5.80 -4.45
C MET A 180 21.49 -5.48 -4.49
N ALA A 181 22.31 -6.40 -5.00
CA ALA A 181 23.74 -6.18 -5.14
C ALA A 181 24.06 -5.02 -6.09
N ARG A 182 23.41 -4.95 -7.26
CA ARG A 182 23.57 -3.83 -8.20
C ARG A 182 23.09 -2.51 -7.60
N ALA A 183 21.91 -2.52 -6.98
CA ALA A 183 21.38 -1.35 -6.26
C ALA A 183 22.35 -0.86 -5.16
N GLY A 184 22.99 -1.77 -4.42
CA GLY A 184 24.00 -1.39 -3.42
C GLY A 184 25.21 -0.66 -4.01
N VAL A 185 25.70 -1.08 -5.17
CA VAL A 185 26.81 -0.39 -5.87
C VAL A 185 26.37 0.99 -6.35
N ILE A 186 25.17 1.10 -6.92
CA ILE A 186 24.60 2.39 -7.34
C ILE A 186 24.42 3.32 -6.13
N ALA A 187 23.89 2.80 -5.02
CA ALA A 187 23.66 3.55 -3.80
C ALA A 187 24.96 4.12 -3.22
N ALA A 188 26.06 3.36 -3.28
CA ALA A 188 27.37 3.83 -2.83
C ALA A 188 27.88 5.03 -3.67
N SER A 189 27.76 4.96 -5.00
CA SER A 189 28.13 6.07 -5.89
C SER A 189 27.26 7.32 -5.64
N LEU A 190 25.95 7.12 -5.50
CA LEU A 190 25.01 8.21 -5.20
C LEU A 190 25.30 8.84 -3.84
N ALA A 191 25.62 8.05 -2.81
CA ALA A 191 25.93 8.54 -1.47
C ALA A 191 27.14 9.49 -1.48
N GLU A 192 28.18 9.17 -2.25
CA GLU A 192 29.35 10.03 -2.42
C GLU A 192 28.98 11.36 -3.10
N GLN A 193 28.26 11.29 -4.22
CA GLN A 193 27.86 12.47 -5.00
C GLN A 193 26.88 13.38 -4.25
N ALA A 194 26.00 12.80 -3.44
CA ALA A 194 25.05 13.51 -2.59
C ALA A 194 25.69 14.05 -1.29
N GLY A 195 26.97 13.76 -1.04
CA GLY A 195 27.71 14.26 0.12
C GLY A 195 27.18 13.73 1.45
N LEU A 196 26.78 12.46 1.49
CA LEU A 196 26.39 11.81 2.74
C LEU A 196 27.58 11.74 3.71
N THR A 197 27.27 11.83 5.00
CA THR A 197 28.23 11.60 6.08
C THR A 197 28.63 10.13 6.16
N ALA A 198 29.75 9.82 6.82
CA ALA A 198 30.20 8.44 6.98
C ALA A 198 29.17 7.52 7.67
N GLU A 199 28.39 8.08 8.61
CA GLU A 199 27.32 7.38 9.31
C GLU A 199 26.14 7.10 8.36
N GLU A 200 25.69 8.10 7.60
CA GLU A 200 24.64 7.92 6.58
C GLU A 200 25.08 6.92 5.48
N THR A 201 26.34 6.99 5.02
CA THR A 201 26.88 6.03 4.04
C THR A 201 26.91 4.60 4.58
N ALA A 202 27.27 4.42 5.85
CA ALA A 202 27.23 3.10 6.50
C ALA A 202 25.79 2.57 6.61
N ALA A 203 24.83 3.45 6.94
CA ALA A 203 23.42 3.11 6.99
C ALA A 203 22.88 2.73 5.60
N VAL A 204 23.25 3.46 4.54
CA VAL A 204 22.86 3.12 3.15
C VAL A 204 23.40 1.75 2.77
N ALA A 205 24.68 1.47 3.07
CA ALA A 205 25.29 0.18 2.77
C ALA A 205 24.56 -0.96 3.49
N ARG A 206 24.29 -0.81 4.80
CA ARG A 206 23.56 -1.83 5.56
C ARG A 206 22.12 -2.01 5.05
N ALA A 207 21.42 -0.93 4.75
CA ALA A 207 20.06 -1.01 4.21
C ALA A 207 20.04 -1.74 2.86
N ALA A 208 20.97 -1.43 1.95
CA ALA A 208 21.08 -2.08 0.65
C ALA A 208 21.30 -3.61 0.73
N GLU A 209 21.92 -4.11 1.81
CA GLU A 209 22.09 -5.54 2.04
C GLU A 209 20.79 -6.28 2.39
N ILE A 210 19.80 -5.59 2.96
CA ILE A 210 18.64 -6.25 3.58
C ILE A 210 17.28 -5.78 3.08
N TYR A 211 17.17 -4.64 2.40
CA TYR A 211 15.91 -3.91 2.21
C TYR A 211 14.73 -4.62 1.50
N LYS A 212 14.91 -5.80 0.91
CA LYS A 212 13.82 -6.62 0.34
C LYS A 212 13.56 -7.92 1.10
N PHE A 213 14.10 -8.08 2.32
CA PHE A 213 13.94 -9.31 3.10
C PHE A 213 12.46 -9.60 3.44
N ASP A 214 11.66 -8.55 3.58
CA ASP A 214 10.27 -8.61 4.00
C ASP A 214 9.37 -9.26 2.96
N LEU A 215 9.76 -9.23 1.68
CA LEU A 215 9.09 -9.97 0.59
C LEU A 215 9.00 -11.50 0.83
N LEU A 216 9.82 -12.03 1.73
CA LEU A 216 9.82 -13.46 2.11
C LEU A 216 9.18 -13.72 3.48
N THR A 217 8.53 -12.72 4.07
CA THR A 217 7.74 -12.87 5.30
C THR A 217 6.34 -13.39 4.98
N GLY A 218 5.72 -14.10 5.93
CA GLY A 218 4.34 -14.53 5.78
C GLY A 218 3.38 -13.35 5.71
N MET A 219 3.66 -12.27 6.46
CA MET A 219 2.87 -11.05 6.47
C MET A 219 2.79 -10.42 5.08
N VAL A 220 3.92 -10.18 4.40
CA VAL A 220 3.91 -9.60 3.04
C VAL A 220 3.34 -10.59 2.02
N GLY A 221 3.44 -11.89 2.28
CA GLY A 221 2.78 -12.91 1.45
C GLY A 221 1.25 -12.85 1.49
N GLU A 222 0.65 -12.46 2.62
CA GLU A 222 -0.81 -12.29 2.78
C GLU A 222 -1.28 -10.84 2.56
N PHE A 223 -0.42 -9.86 2.85
CA PHE A 223 -0.68 -8.41 2.78
C PHE A 223 0.42 -7.73 1.97
N ASP A 224 0.36 -7.86 0.65
CA ASP A 224 1.41 -7.35 -0.26
C ASP A 224 1.52 -5.82 -0.24
N GLU A 225 0.44 -5.12 0.15
CA GLU A 225 0.41 -3.67 0.33
C GLU A 225 1.24 -3.19 1.54
N LEU A 226 1.63 -4.11 2.44
CA LEU A 226 2.39 -3.80 3.64
C LEU A 226 3.91 -3.99 3.49
N GLN A 227 4.39 -4.31 2.28
CA GLN A 227 5.82 -4.31 1.98
C GLN A 227 6.45 -2.94 2.29
N GLY A 228 7.71 -2.95 2.73
CA GLY A 228 8.43 -1.79 3.24
C GLY A 228 8.01 -1.40 4.66
N ILE A 229 6.70 -1.24 4.92
CA ILE A 229 6.16 -0.91 6.25
C ILE A 229 6.51 -2.02 7.25
N MET A 230 6.24 -3.28 6.88
CA MET A 230 6.57 -4.41 7.73
C MET A 230 8.07 -4.67 7.76
N GLY A 231 8.79 -4.40 6.66
CA GLY A 231 10.25 -4.44 6.62
C GLY A 231 10.89 -3.52 7.66
N GLU A 232 10.44 -2.27 7.79
CA GLU A 232 10.90 -1.35 8.84
C GLU A 232 10.62 -1.89 10.25
N LYS A 233 9.39 -2.32 10.52
CA LYS A 233 9.01 -2.83 11.85
C LYS A 233 9.82 -4.07 12.24
N TYR A 234 9.99 -5.02 11.33
CA TYR A 234 10.76 -6.23 11.57
C TYR A 234 12.25 -5.94 11.71
N ALA A 235 12.81 -4.99 10.95
CA ALA A 235 14.20 -4.56 11.11
C ALA A 235 14.45 -3.93 12.49
N LEU A 236 13.54 -3.06 12.96
CA LEU A 236 13.62 -2.47 14.30
C LEU A 236 13.54 -3.55 15.40
N LEU A 237 12.65 -4.53 15.26
CA LEU A 237 12.54 -5.65 16.21
C LEU A 237 13.77 -6.55 16.21
N ALA A 238 14.44 -6.71 15.06
CA ALA A 238 15.70 -7.43 14.93
C ALA A 238 16.90 -6.64 15.50
N GLY A 239 16.71 -5.37 15.87
CA GLY A 239 17.74 -4.52 16.46
C GLY A 239 18.60 -3.77 15.44
N GLU A 240 18.14 -3.62 14.19
CA GLU A 240 18.78 -2.75 13.21
C GLU A 240 18.69 -1.27 13.62
N ASP A 241 19.60 -0.46 13.09
CA ASP A 241 19.57 0.99 13.29
C ASP A 241 18.30 1.61 12.69
N ALA A 242 17.77 2.66 13.34
CA ALA A 242 16.55 3.31 12.90
C ALA A 242 16.67 3.90 11.48
N ALA A 243 17.83 4.47 11.11
CA ALA A 243 18.04 5.00 9.77
C ALA A 243 18.03 3.90 8.70
N VAL A 244 18.54 2.70 9.05
CA VAL A 244 18.47 1.52 8.18
C VAL A 244 17.02 1.09 8.01
N ALA A 245 16.30 0.88 9.12
CA ALA A 245 14.91 0.42 9.09
C ALA A 245 13.98 1.39 8.34
N THR A 246 14.11 2.69 8.56
CA THR A 246 13.34 3.71 7.82
C THR A 246 13.70 3.70 6.33
N ALA A 247 14.96 3.49 5.95
CA ALA A 247 15.33 3.36 4.54
C ALA A 247 14.70 2.12 3.86
N ILE A 248 14.51 1.02 4.59
CA ILE A 248 13.79 -0.16 4.09
C ILE A 248 12.34 0.19 3.75
N ARG A 249 11.66 1.02 4.54
CA ARG A 249 10.33 1.50 4.16
C ARG A 249 10.38 2.48 3.00
N GLU A 250 11.26 3.48 3.09
CA GLU A 250 11.29 4.61 2.16
C GLU A 250 11.78 4.24 0.75
N HIS A 251 12.52 3.14 0.56
CA HIS A 251 13.03 2.78 -0.78
C HIS A 251 11.91 2.58 -1.83
N TYR A 252 10.73 2.15 -1.39
CA TYR A 252 9.57 2.00 -2.26
C TYR A 252 9.06 3.35 -2.78
N LEU A 253 9.29 4.45 -2.04
CA LEU A 253 8.77 5.77 -2.36
C LEU A 253 9.51 6.45 -3.53
N PRO A 254 8.83 7.30 -4.32
CA PRO A 254 7.37 7.35 -4.44
C PRO A 254 6.83 6.11 -5.16
N ASP A 255 5.69 5.61 -4.70
CA ASP A 255 4.97 4.45 -5.25
C ASP A 255 3.94 4.84 -6.34
N SER A 256 3.63 6.13 -6.44
CA SER A 256 2.64 6.72 -7.35
C SER A 256 3.12 8.07 -7.89
N ALA A 257 2.49 8.55 -8.97
CA ALA A 257 2.92 9.77 -9.68
C ALA A 257 2.97 10.99 -8.75
N ASP A 258 2.01 11.11 -7.84
CA ASP A 258 1.87 12.17 -6.84
C ASP A 258 2.15 11.66 -5.41
N GLY A 259 2.71 10.45 -5.28
CA GLY A 259 2.97 9.81 -3.99
C GLY A 259 3.97 10.57 -3.13
N ALA A 260 3.99 10.23 -1.85
CA ALA A 260 4.95 10.75 -0.89
C ALA A 260 6.39 10.44 -1.32
N LEU A 261 7.32 11.32 -0.99
CA LEU A 261 8.74 11.13 -1.23
C LEU A 261 9.42 10.62 0.05
N PRO A 262 10.58 9.94 -0.07
CA PRO A 262 11.45 9.70 1.08
C PRO A 262 11.75 11.00 1.83
N GLU A 263 11.71 10.96 3.15
CA GLU A 263 12.03 12.12 3.99
C GLU A 263 13.49 12.09 4.46
N THR A 264 14.10 10.90 4.51
CA THR A 264 15.49 10.73 4.93
C THR A 264 16.44 10.66 3.74
N LYS A 265 17.69 11.12 3.92
CA LYS A 265 18.72 10.97 2.89
C LYS A 265 19.05 9.50 2.61
N VAL A 266 19.09 8.66 3.64
CA VAL A 266 19.41 7.23 3.53
C VAL A 266 18.34 6.52 2.69
N GLY A 267 17.07 6.74 3.01
CA GLY A 267 15.94 6.22 2.24
C GLY A 267 15.89 6.77 0.82
N ALA A 268 16.15 8.07 0.63
CA ALA A 268 16.19 8.70 -0.69
C ALA A 268 17.27 8.10 -1.60
N ILE A 269 18.49 7.90 -1.09
CA ILE A 269 19.58 7.28 -1.86
C ILE A 269 19.23 5.84 -2.23
N LEU A 270 18.68 5.07 -1.30
CA LEU A 270 18.29 3.69 -1.59
C LEU A 270 17.13 3.62 -2.59
N ALA A 271 16.14 4.50 -2.48
CA ALA A 271 15.04 4.62 -3.43
C ALA A 271 15.53 4.97 -4.84
N LEU A 272 16.47 5.92 -4.95
CA LEU A 272 17.10 6.28 -6.22
C LEU A 272 17.85 5.10 -6.82
N ALA A 273 18.64 4.40 -6.01
CA ALA A 273 19.45 3.28 -6.47
C ALA A 273 18.62 2.09 -6.97
N ASP A 274 17.58 1.70 -6.23
CA ASP A 274 16.65 0.62 -6.63
C ASP A 274 15.90 0.95 -7.94
N LYS A 275 15.44 2.20 -8.07
CA LYS A 275 14.76 2.67 -9.29
C LYS A 275 15.72 2.77 -10.48
N LEU A 276 16.95 3.23 -10.27
CA LEU A 276 17.98 3.28 -11.32
C LEU A 276 18.39 1.88 -11.78
N ASP A 277 18.60 0.92 -10.87
CA ASP A 277 18.90 -0.45 -11.28
C ASP A 277 17.77 -1.03 -12.13
N THR A 278 16.53 -0.81 -11.70
CA THR A 278 15.34 -1.25 -12.44
C THR A 278 15.32 -0.65 -13.85
N LEU A 279 15.52 0.66 -13.99
CA LEU A 279 15.55 1.32 -15.30
C LEU A 279 16.65 0.76 -16.20
N LEU A 280 17.89 0.77 -15.70
CA LEU A 280 19.05 0.36 -16.48
C LEU A 280 18.95 -1.11 -16.87
N SER A 281 18.58 -1.99 -15.94
CA SER A 281 18.48 -3.43 -16.20
C SER A 281 17.40 -3.77 -17.21
N PHE A 282 16.23 -3.17 -17.12
CA PHE A 282 15.12 -3.44 -18.04
C PHE A 282 15.38 -2.92 -19.45
N PHE A 283 15.93 -1.71 -19.58
CA PHE A 283 16.29 -1.18 -20.90
C PHE A 283 17.38 -2.04 -21.55
N SER A 284 18.35 -2.50 -20.77
CA SER A 284 19.49 -3.29 -21.26
C SER A 284 19.09 -4.64 -21.84
N VAL A 285 17.96 -5.21 -21.39
CA VAL A 285 17.39 -6.45 -21.94
C VAL A 285 16.30 -6.21 -23.00
N GLY A 286 16.17 -4.96 -23.47
CA GLY A 286 15.26 -4.54 -24.54
C GLY A 286 13.80 -4.34 -24.09
N LEU A 287 13.53 -4.18 -22.80
CA LEU A 287 12.19 -3.98 -22.24
C LEU A 287 11.87 -2.49 -22.05
N ILE A 288 11.92 -1.75 -23.16
CA ILE A 288 11.71 -0.31 -23.18
C ILE A 288 10.20 0.00 -23.20
N PRO A 289 9.69 0.91 -22.35
CA PRO A 289 8.27 1.24 -22.30
C PRO A 289 7.87 2.01 -23.57
N SER A 290 6.63 1.82 -24.00
CA SER A 290 6.03 2.55 -25.12
C SER A 290 5.07 3.63 -24.61
N GLY A 291 4.65 4.55 -25.50
CA GLY A 291 3.67 5.59 -25.16
C GLY A 291 2.38 5.02 -24.54
N SER A 292 1.90 3.89 -25.05
CA SER A 292 0.65 3.24 -24.63
C SER A 292 0.81 2.12 -23.60
N ASN A 293 2.04 1.67 -23.32
CA ASN A 293 2.25 0.51 -22.46
C ASN A 293 3.56 0.60 -21.66
N ASP A 294 3.46 0.45 -20.34
CA ASP A 294 4.57 0.46 -19.40
C ASP A 294 4.32 -0.61 -18.31
N PRO A 295 4.56 -1.89 -18.64
CA PRO A 295 4.18 -3.01 -17.76
C PRO A 295 5.04 -3.11 -16.50
N TYR A 296 6.22 -2.48 -16.49
CA TYR A 296 7.17 -2.51 -15.37
C TYR A 296 7.28 -1.15 -14.65
N ALA A 297 6.35 -0.23 -14.92
CA ALA A 297 6.29 1.10 -14.32
C ALA A 297 7.58 1.92 -14.43
N LEU A 298 8.34 1.75 -15.53
CA LEU A 298 9.64 2.40 -15.75
C LEU A 298 9.49 3.92 -15.87
N ARG A 299 8.41 4.42 -16.49
CA ARG A 299 8.14 5.87 -16.53
C ARG A 299 7.87 6.43 -15.14
N ARG A 300 7.17 5.67 -14.30
CA ARG A 300 6.91 6.05 -12.90
C ARG A 300 8.20 6.07 -12.09
N ALA A 301 9.07 5.06 -12.26
CA ALA A 301 10.38 5.02 -11.63
C ALA A 301 11.23 6.23 -12.02
N THR A 302 11.24 6.57 -13.33
CA THR A 302 11.95 7.76 -13.85
C THR A 302 11.43 9.06 -13.24
N GLN A 303 10.10 9.23 -13.18
CA GLN A 303 9.49 10.39 -12.53
C GLN A 303 9.84 10.46 -11.04
N GLY A 304 9.86 9.31 -10.36
CA GLY A 304 10.27 9.21 -8.96
C GLY A 304 11.70 9.69 -8.74
N ILE A 305 12.64 9.27 -9.60
CA ILE A 305 14.04 9.70 -9.54
C ILE A 305 14.16 11.22 -9.63
N VAL A 306 13.52 11.83 -10.63
CA VAL A 306 13.57 13.30 -10.82
C VAL A 306 12.99 14.02 -9.61
N ARG A 307 11.85 13.56 -9.08
CA ARG A 307 11.19 14.18 -7.92
C ARG A 307 12.05 14.09 -6.65
N ILE A 308 12.73 12.96 -6.42
CA ILE A 308 13.61 12.80 -5.26
C ILE A 308 14.82 13.73 -5.40
N LEU A 309 15.49 13.76 -6.55
CA LEU A 309 16.64 14.64 -6.79
C LEU A 309 16.29 16.12 -6.57
N ASP A 310 15.14 16.55 -7.10
CA ASP A 310 14.63 17.92 -6.92
C ASP A 310 14.33 18.24 -5.45
N ALA A 311 13.62 17.34 -4.74
CA ALA A 311 13.24 17.54 -3.35
C ALA A 311 14.44 17.67 -2.40
N PHE A 312 15.53 16.93 -2.67
CA PHE A 312 16.76 17.01 -1.89
C PHE A 312 17.76 18.04 -2.42
N GLY A 313 17.48 18.69 -3.56
CA GLY A 313 18.38 19.65 -4.20
C GLY A 313 19.69 19.02 -4.70
N TRP A 314 19.68 17.73 -5.04
CA TRP A 314 20.85 17.00 -5.51
C TRP A 314 21.06 17.20 -7.01
N HIS A 315 22.19 17.81 -7.35
CA HIS A 315 22.57 18.10 -8.74
C HIS A 315 23.58 17.06 -9.22
N ILE A 316 23.08 15.86 -9.48
CA ILE A 316 23.87 14.71 -9.93
C ILE A 316 23.96 14.72 -11.46
N PRO A 317 25.17 14.74 -12.06
CA PRO A 317 25.34 14.64 -13.50
C PRO A 317 24.94 13.24 -13.98
N MET A 318 23.69 13.12 -14.46
CA MET A 318 23.10 11.82 -14.80
C MET A 318 23.82 11.12 -15.95
N ASP A 319 24.35 11.88 -16.90
CA ASP A 319 25.19 11.36 -17.99
C ASP A 319 26.45 10.68 -17.45
N GLU A 320 27.19 11.36 -16.58
CA GLU A 320 28.39 10.79 -15.95
C GLU A 320 28.05 9.61 -15.03
N LEU A 321 26.95 9.69 -14.28
CA LEU A 321 26.49 8.59 -13.44
C LEU A 321 26.15 7.37 -14.30
N ILE A 322 25.32 7.52 -15.33
CA ILE A 322 24.90 6.41 -16.20
C ILE A 322 26.12 5.77 -16.89
N ASP A 323 27.04 6.59 -17.43
CA ASP A 323 28.30 6.10 -18.02
C ASP A 323 29.13 5.29 -16.99
N SER A 324 29.22 5.77 -15.75
CA SER A 324 29.93 5.06 -14.68
C SER A 324 29.27 3.72 -14.33
N LEU A 325 27.94 3.66 -14.35
CA LEU A 325 27.16 2.47 -14.04
C LEU A 325 27.26 1.44 -15.18
N TYR A 326 27.28 1.87 -16.44
CA TYR A 326 27.56 0.98 -17.58
C TYR A 326 28.97 0.41 -17.60
N GLY A 327 29.92 1.08 -16.94
CA GLY A 327 31.26 0.57 -16.71
C GLY A 327 31.33 -0.60 -15.72
N LEU A 328 30.25 -0.87 -14.96
CA LEU A 328 30.19 -1.97 -14.01
C LEU A 328 29.92 -3.29 -14.73
N SER A 329 30.68 -4.34 -14.37
CA SER A 329 30.47 -5.68 -14.89
C SER A 329 29.68 -6.50 -13.87
N PHE A 330 28.53 -7.02 -14.28
CA PHE A 330 27.73 -7.93 -13.49
C PHE A 330 27.57 -9.26 -14.22
N ASP A 331 27.81 -10.38 -13.53
CA ASP A 331 27.73 -11.71 -14.15
C ASP A 331 26.32 -12.03 -14.70
N SER A 332 25.29 -11.39 -14.13
CA SER A 332 23.88 -11.60 -14.44
C SER A 332 23.30 -10.67 -15.50
N LEU A 333 24.04 -9.64 -15.92
CA LEU A 333 23.52 -8.60 -16.80
C LEU A 333 24.58 -8.13 -17.80
N SER A 334 24.24 -8.17 -19.09
CA SER A 334 24.99 -7.48 -20.14
C SER A 334 24.26 -6.21 -20.56
N TYR A 335 25.02 -5.14 -20.76
CA TYR A 335 24.52 -3.84 -21.20
C TYR A 335 24.46 -3.72 -22.73
N ASP A 336 24.00 -4.78 -23.41
CA ASP A 336 24.04 -4.91 -24.88
C ASP A 336 23.23 -3.79 -25.59
N ASN A 337 22.20 -3.26 -24.94
CA ASN A 337 21.35 -2.19 -25.47
C ASN A 337 21.62 -0.81 -24.84
N GLN A 338 22.81 -0.58 -24.25
CA GLN A 338 23.15 0.70 -23.60
C GLN A 338 22.97 1.94 -24.47
N ALA A 339 23.08 1.81 -25.80
CA ALA A 339 22.92 2.94 -26.73
C ALA A 339 21.47 3.45 -26.82
N GLU A 340 20.50 2.71 -26.29
CA GLU A 340 19.07 3.06 -26.31
C GLU A 340 18.58 3.70 -25.00
N VAL A 341 19.47 3.87 -24.00
CA VAL A 341 19.11 4.29 -22.63
C VAL A 341 19.41 5.75 -22.36
#